data_AF-A0A925LZG5-F1
#
_entry.id   AF-A0A925LZG5-F1
#
_cell.length_a   1.000
_cell.length_b   1.000
_cell.length_c   1.000
_cell.angle_alpha   90.00
_cell.angle_beta   90.00
_cell.angle_gamma   90.00
#
_symmetry.space_group_name_H-M   'P 1'
#
loop_
_entity.id
_entity.type
_entity.pdbx_description
1 polymer ?
#
loop_
_entity_poly.entity_id
_entity_poly.type
_entity_poly.pdbx_seq_one_letter_code
_entity_poly.pdbx_strand_id
1 'polypeptide(L)'
;MIKTGAALLQGGVLVATLLLPLGCTKPPSDESPLIIKLYQSWELQPDDTIADRKVLGGLGDISIALAGNRVYAPFDGRTQLDNRRCLVFSSPDVPAYLFRLCGLNEPRVGDVSQGDAIGSGNLLLFAALRKQPNGTWAIVEPAKAILERTLKKTS
;
A
#
# COMPACT_ATOMS: atom_id res chain seq x y z
N MET A 1 10.98 80.07 30.17
CA MET A 1 11.81 78.86 30.35
C MET A 1 10.93 77.62 30.20
N ILE A 2 11.21 76.84 29.17
CA ILE A 2 10.85 75.44 28.83
C ILE A 2 10.00 74.65 29.85
N LYS A 3 8.81 74.17 29.45
CA LYS A 3 8.53 72.74 29.09
C LYS A 3 7.07 72.47 28.74
N THR A 4 6.90 71.97 27.52
CA THR A 4 5.79 71.19 26.97
C THR A 4 5.55 69.89 27.74
N GLY A 5 4.29 69.47 27.86
CA GLY A 5 3.88 68.15 28.34
C GLY A 5 2.62 67.70 27.61
N ALA A 6 2.81 66.85 26.60
CA ALA A 6 1.77 66.32 25.72
C ALA A 6 0.93 65.24 26.42
N ALA A 7 -0.38 65.25 26.12
CA ALA A 7 -1.33 64.25 26.57
C ALA A 7 -1.10 62.89 25.90
N LEU A 8 -1.21 61.83 26.70
CA LEU A 8 -1.14 60.43 26.31
C LEU A 8 -2.36 60.04 25.46
N LEU A 9 -2.13 59.62 24.21
CA LEU A 9 -3.10 58.91 23.38
C LEU A 9 -2.92 57.41 23.60
N GLN A 10 -3.89 56.79 24.29
CA GLN A 10 -4.13 55.35 24.26
C GLN A 10 -4.79 54.99 22.93
N GLY A 11 -4.21 54.06 22.17
CA GLY A 11 -4.79 53.56 20.92
C GLY A 11 -4.17 52.23 20.55
N GLY A 12 -4.98 51.16 20.64
CA GLY A 12 -4.55 49.78 20.75
C GLY A 12 -3.78 49.23 19.55
N VAL A 13 -2.81 48.36 19.86
CA VAL A 13 -2.12 47.51 18.90
C VAL A 13 -3.05 46.36 18.53
N LEU A 14 -3.59 46.41 17.32
CA LEU A 14 -4.31 45.29 16.71
C LEU A 14 -3.27 44.22 16.31
N VAL A 15 -3.11 43.19 17.14
CA VAL A 15 -2.28 42.03 16.79
C VAL A 15 -3.06 41.18 15.79
N ALA A 16 -2.72 41.31 14.51
CA ALA A 16 -3.22 40.45 13.44
C ALA A 16 -2.57 39.06 13.57
N THR A 17 -3.29 38.12 14.18
CA THR A 17 -2.87 36.72 14.30
C THR A 17 -2.90 36.06 12.92
N LEU A 18 -1.72 35.93 12.31
CA LEU A 18 -1.52 35.18 11.06
C LEU A 18 -1.85 33.70 11.29
N LEU A 19 -2.97 33.23 10.76
CA LEU A 19 -3.29 31.81 10.63
C LEU A 19 -2.45 31.20 9.50
N LEU A 20 -1.26 30.72 9.83
CA LEU A 20 -0.45 29.92 8.93
C LEU A 20 -1.12 28.55 8.74
N PRO A 21 -1.47 28.13 7.50
CA PRO A 21 -1.94 26.78 7.26
C PRO A 21 -0.76 25.82 7.50
N LEU A 22 -0.85 25.04 8.58
CA LEU A 22 -0.01 23.87 8.79
C LEU A 22 -0.36 22.84 7.71
N GLY A 23 0.28 22.98 6.55
CA GLY A 23 0.26 21.98 5.50
C GLY A 23 0.85 20.69 6.06
N CYS A 24 0.03 19.65 6.22
CA CYS A 24 0.49 18.32 6.54
C CYS A 24 1.29 17.76 5.36
N THR A 25 2.61 17.96 5.38
CA THR A 25 3.53 17.25 4.50
C THR A 25 3.60 15.81 4.97
N LYS A 26 2.85 14.91 4.32
CA LYS A 26 3.02 13.47 4.52
C LYS A 26 4.43 13.12 4.06
N PRO A 27 5.32 12.63 4.94
CA PRO A 27 6.68 12.30 4.54
C PRO A 27 6.60 11.26 3.41
N PRO A 28 7.41 11.39 2.34
CA PRO A 28 7.48 10.37 1.32
C PRO A 28 7.84 9.04 1.99
N SER A 29 7.09 7.98 1.68
CA SER A 29 7.43 6.64 2.18
C SER A 29 8.73 6.23 1.50
N ASP A 30 9.82 6.25 2.26
CA ASP A 30 11.20 5.97 1.80
C ASP A 30 11.46 4.47 1.54
N GLU A 31 10.38 3.70 1.31
CA GLU A 31 10.48 2.26 1.08
C GLU A 31 10.72 2.02 -0.42
N SER A 32 11.95 1.64 -0.75
CA SER A 32 12.31 1.22 -2.10
C SER A 32 11.44 0.04 -2.54
N PRO A 33 11.01 0.00 -3.82
CA PRO A 33 10.16 -1.09 -4.30
C PRO A 33 10.79 -2.46 -4.10
N LEU A 34 9.99 -3.42 -3.65
CA LEU A 34 10.42 -4.81 -3.52
C LEU A 34 10.64 -5.42 -4.91
N ILE A 35 11.86 -5.91 -5.16
CA ILE A 35 12.19 -6.63 -6.41
C ILE A 35 11.99 -8.13 -6.20
N ILE A 36 10.92 -8.67 -6.79
CA ILE A 36 10.60 -10.11 -6.76
C ILE A 36 11.23 -10.78 -7.98
N LYS A 37 12.25 -11.62 -7.76
CA LYS A 37 12.85 -12.46 -8.81
C LYS A 37 12.05 -13.76 -8.94
N LEU A 38 11.20 -13.86 -9.96
CA LEU A 38 10.44 -15.08 -10.24
C LEU A 38 11.31 -16.16 -10.86
N TYR A 39 11.13 -17.41 -10.41
CA TYR A 39 11.75 -18.61 -10.97
C TYR A 39 11.11 -19.01 -12.30
N GLN A 40 9.80 -18.86 -12.42
CA GLN A 40 9.03 -19.27 -13.58
C GLN A 40 9.13 -18.22 -14.70
N SER A 41 9.30 -18.69 -15.93
CA SER A 41 9.32 -17.87 -17.15
C SER A 41 8.13 -18.25 -18.03
N TRP A 42 7.15 -17.37 -18.16
CA TRP A 42 6.06 -17.48 -19.13
C TRP A 42 6.24 -16.45 -20.24
N GLU A 43 5.69 -16.73 -21.42
CA GLU A 43 5.73 -15.79 -22.54
C GLU A 43 4.95 -14.51 -22.24
N LEU A 44 3.71 -14.65 -21.73
CA LEU A 44 2.89 -13.52 -21.33
C LEU A 44 3.21 -13.06 -19.92
N GLN A 45 3.57 -11.80 -19.81
CA GLN A 45 3.83 -11.10 -18.57
C GLN A 45 2.80 -9.99 -18.36
N PRO A 46 2.49 -9.68 -17.10
CA PRO A 46 1.78 -8.46 -16.80
C PRO A 46 2.47 -7.21 -17.39
N ASP A 47 1.68 -6.21 -17.82
CA ASP A 47 2.06 -5.00 -18.58
C ASP A 47 2.40 -5.20 -20.07
N ASP A 48 2.51 -6.46 -20.51
CA ASP A 48 2.55 -6.78 -21.94
C ASP A 48 1.33 -6.20 -22.66
N THR A 49 1.49 -5.96 -23.96
CA THR A 49 0.44 -5.42 -24.81
C THR A 49 0.08 -6.43 -25.88
N ILE A 50 -1.18 -6.83 -25.90
CA ILE A 50 -1.75 -7.69 -26.96
C ILE A 50 -2.74 -6.82 -27.72
N ALA A 51 -2.47 -6.59 -29.00
CA ALA A 51 -3.13 -5.55 -29.80
C ALA A 51 -3.05 -4.16 -29.11
N ASP A 52 -4.16 -3.69 -28.53
CA ASP A 52 -4.30 -2.39 -27.88
C ASP A 52 -4.77 -2.51 -26.41
N ARG A 53 -4.54 -3.68 -25.78
CA ARG A 53 -4.95 -3.97 -24.40
C ARG A 53 -3.75 -4.40 -23.56
N LYS A 54 -3.73 -3.96 -22.29
CA LYS A 54 -2.72 -4.36 -21.31
C LYS A 54 -3.08 -5.68 -20.65
N VAL A 55 -2.10 -6.56 -20.53
CA VAL A 55 -2.17 -7.75 -19.69
C VAL A 55 -2.13 -7.32 -18.22
N LEU A 56 -3.18 -7.60 -17.47
CA LEU A 56 -3.28 -7.17 -16.06
C LEU A 56 -2.60 -8.16 -15.10
N GLY A 57 -2.66 -9.45 -15.41
CA GLY A 57 -2.14 -10.55 -14.59
C GLY A 57 -1.47 -11.63 -15.43
N GLY A 58 -0.58 -12.39 -14.78
CA GLY A 58 0.18 -13.47 -15.40
C GLY A 58 -0.37 -14.84 -15.01
N LEU A 59 0.28 -15.90 -15.50
CA LEU A 59 -0.08 -17.26 -15.11
C LEU A 59 0.13 -17.47 -13.60
N GLY A 60 -0.88 -18.00 -12.93
CA GLY A 60 -0.87 -18.29 -11.49
C GLY A 60 -1.45 -17.17 -10.61
N ASP A 61 -1.81 -16.00 -11.17
CA ASP A 61 -2.63 -15.02 -10.48
C ASP A 61 -4.10 -15.50 -10.45
N ILE A 62 -4.79 -15.35 -9.31
CA ILE A 62 -6.25 -15.54 -9.22
C ILE A 62 -6.92 -14.18 -9.29
N SER A 63 -7.93 -14.06 -10.16
CA SER A 63 -8.77 -12.87 -10.30
C SER A 63 -9.99 -12.96 -9.38
N ILE A 64 -10.16 -11.99 -8.49
CA ILE A 64 -11.26 -11.94 -7.51
C ILE A 64 -12.01 -10.63 -7.67
N ALA A 65 -13.31 -10.70 -7.93
CA ALA A 65 -14.18 -9.54 -7.94
C ALA A 65 -14.37 -9.02 -6.50
N LEU A 66 -14.02 -7.75 -6.28
CA LEU A 66 -14.13 -7.10 -4.97
C LEU A 66 -15.37 -6.21 -4.85
N ALA A 67 -15.92 -5.69 -5.96
CA ALA A 67 -17.08 -4.80 -5.96
C ALA A 67 -16.93 -3.58 -5.00
N GLY A 68 -15.74 -3.01 -4.92
CA GLY A 68 -15.41 -1.88 -4.05
C GLY A 68 -15.08 -2.27 -2.60
N ASN A 69 -15.18 -3.55 -2.23
CA ASN A 69 -14.92 -4.00 -0.87
C ASN A 69 -13.44 -3.89 -0.49
N ARG A 70 -13.21 -3.86 0.83
CA ARG A 70 -11.88 -3.84 1.43
C ARG A 70 -11.25 -5.22 1.43
N VAL A 71 -9.93 -5.25 1.40
CA VAL A 71 -9.09 -6.41 1.72
C VAL A 71 -8.32 -6.17 3.01
N TYR A 72 -7.99 -7.26 3.69
CA TYR A 72 -7.47 -7.27 5.04
C TYR A 72 -6.15 -8.04 5.14
N ALA A 73 -5.31 -7.65 6.09
CA ALA A 73 -4.08 -8.38 6.42
C ALA A 73 -4.44 -9.76 7.01
N PRO A 74 -3.97 -10.88 6.40
CA PRO A 74 -4.32 -12.22 6.87
C PRO A 74 -3.59 -12.66 8.15
N PHE A 75 -2.53 -11.93 8.53
CA PHE A 75 -1.67 -12.12 9.70
C PHE A 75 -1.11 -10.76 10.15
N ASP A 76 -0.41 -10.74 11.27
CA ASP A 76 0.52 -9.66 11.57
C ASP A 76 1.68 -9.71 10.57
N GLY A 77 2.11 -8.54 10.08
CA GLY A 77 3.14 -8.52 9.05
C GLY A 77 3.47 -7.14 8.51
N ARG A 78 4.08 -7.14 7.33
CA ARG A 78 4.50 -5.92 6.64
C ARG A 78 4.06 -5.95 5.19
N THR A 79 3.65 -4.78 4.73
CA THR A 79 3.23 -4.51 3.37
C THR A 79 4.22 -3.57 2.69
N GLN A 80 4.57 -3.86 1.44
CA GLN A 80 5.47 -3.04 0.60
C GLN A 80 4.92 -2.97 -0.82
N LEU A 81 5.30 -1.97 -1.60
CA LEU A 81 4.98 -1.96 -3.02
C LEU A 81 6.10 -2.67 -3.81
N ASP A 82 5.73 -3.51 -4.77
CA ASP A 82 6.69 -3.97 -5.78
C ASP A 82 6.93 -2.90 -6.87
N ASN A 83 7.85 -3.19 -7.78
CA ASN A 83 8.16 -2.33 -8.93
C ASN A 83 6.97 -2.06 -9.86
N ARG A 84 5.92 -2.87 -9.77
CA ARG A 84 4.68 -2.76 -10.55
C ARG A 84 3.53 -2.18 -9.73
N ARG A 85 3.83 -1.62 -8.55
CA ARG A 85 2.87 -0.98 -7.64
C ARG A 85 1.82 -1.95 -7.10
N CYS A 86 2.07 -3.26 -7.13
CA CYS A 86 1.26 -4.22 -6.40
C CYS A 86 1.67 -4.22 -4.92
N LEU A 87 0.70 -4.41 -4.03
CA LEU A 87 0.97 -4.56 -2.61
C LEU A 87 1.51 -5.97 -2.35
N VAL A 88 2.68 -6.08 -1.75
CA VAL A 88 3.28 -7.33 -1.32
C VAL A 88 3.20 -7.42 0.19
N PHE A 89 2.57 -8.47 0.68
CA PHE A 89 2.46 -8.79 2.09
C PHE A 89 3.46 -9.89 2.45
N SER A 90 4.16 -9.71 3.57
CA SER A 90 5.05 -10.68 4.21
C SER A 90 4.74 -10.79 5.69
N SER A 91 4.94 -11.98 6.28
CA SER A 91 4.68 -12.21 7.70
C SER A 91 5.64 -13.23 8.29
N PRO A 92 6.07 -13.05 9.56
CA PRO A 92 6.85 -14.05 10.28
C PRO A 92 6.08 -15.36 10.53
N ASP A 93 4.75 -15.35 10.47
CA ASP A 93 3.91 -16.54 10.64
C ASP A 93 4.00 -17.51 9.45
N VAL A 94 4.33 -16.96 8.27
CA VAL A 94 4.48 -17.70 7.01
C VAL A 94 5.75 -17.24 6.28
N PRO A 95 6.94 -17.42 6.87
CA PRO A 95 8.17 -16.73 6.47
C PRO A 95 8.71 -17.15 5.10
N ALA A 96 8.25 -18.29 4.58
CA ALA A 96 8.59 -18.79 3.26
C ALA A 96 7.68 -18.26 2.15
N TYR A 97 6.71 -17.40 2.46
CA TYR A 97 5.70 -16.91 1.54
C TYR A 97 5.66 -15.38 1.43
N LEU A 98 5.36 -14.90 0.22
CA LEU A 98 4.83 -13.55 -0.01
C LEU A 98 3.44 -13.67 -0.62
N PHE A 99 2.58 -12.71 -0.33
CA PHE A 99 1.31 -12.55 -1.03
C PHE A 99 1.34 -11.26 -1.83
N ARG A 100 1.18 -11.35 -3.15
CA ARG A 100 1.11 -10.19 -4.04
C ARG A 100 -0.35 -9.89 -4.36
N LEU A 101 -0.75 -8.65 -4.12
CA LEU A 101 -2.10 -8.11 -4.29
C LEU A 101 -2.04 -6.93 -5.27
N CYS A 102 -2.47 -7.15 -6.51
CA CYS A 102 -2.57 -6.09 -7.52
C CYS A 102 -4.02 -5.63 -7.70
N GLY A 103 -4.22 -4.38 -8.13
CA GLY A 103 -5.55 -3.81 -8.38
C GLY A 103 -6.19 -3.08 -7.18
N LEU A 104 -5.43 -2.89 -6.11
CA LEU A 104 -5.88 -2.15 -4.93
C LEU A 104 -5.75 -0.63 -5.12
N ASN A 105 -6.81 0.08 -4.78
CA ASN A 105 -6.84 1.52 -4.53
C ASN A 105 -6.29 1.79 -3.12
N GLU A 106 -5.51 2.87 -3.00
CA GLU A 106 -4.96 3.36 -1.73
C GLU A 106 -4.33 2.25 -0.85
N PRO A 107 -3.36 1.48 -1.39
CA PRO A 107 -2.75 0.39 -0.63
C PRO A 107 -2.04 0.94 0.63
N ARG A 108 -2.30 0.31 1.77
CA ARG A 108 -1.61 0.61 3.03
C ARG A 108 -0.25 -0.07 3.00
N VAL A 109 0.82 0.71 3.17
CA VAL A 109 2.22 0.27 3.19
C VAL A 109 2.77 0.39 4.61
N GLY A 110 3.71 -0.47 4.97
CA GLY A 110 4.33 -0.55 6.30
C GLY A 110 3.79 -1.71 7.14
N ASP A 111 3.99 -1.62 8.45
CA ASP A 111 3.58 -2.65 9.40
C ASP A 111 2.05 -2.63 9.60
N VAL A 112 1.45 -3.82 9.65
CA VAL A 112 0.01 -4.04 9.76
C VAL A 112 -0.28 -5.18 10.72
N SER A 113 -1.38 -5.06 11.47
CA SER A 113 -1.88 -6.15 12.30
C SER A 113 -2.89 -6.99 11.53
N GLN A 114 -3.07 -8.25 11.93
CA GLN A 114 -4.11 -9.11 11.37
C GLN A 114 -5.48 -8.41 11.41
N GLY A 115 -6.21 -8.48 10.30
CA GLY A 115 -7.54 -7.85 10.18
C GLY A 115 -7.52 -6.35 9.88
N ASP A 116 -6.35 -5.72 9.84
CA ASP A 116 -6.21 -4.35 9.32
C ASP A 116 -6.64 -4.29 7.86
N ALA A 117 -7.39 -3.25 7.49
CA ALA A 117 -7.65 -2.98 6.08
C ALA A 117 -6.35 -2.53 5.39
N ILE A 118 -6.00 -3.21 4.30
CA ILE A 118 -4.76 -2.97 3.54
C ILE A 118 -5.00 -2.40 2.14
N GLY A 119 -6.27 -2.26 1.75
CA GLY A 119 -6.69 -1.60 0.52
C GLY A 119 -8.15 -1.89 0.20
N SER A 120 -8.61 -1.41 -0.94
CA SER A 120 -9.92 -1.72 -1.52
C SER A 120 -9.82 -1.75 -3.04
N GLY A 121 -10.83 -2.24 -3.76
CA GLY A 121 -10.78 -2.22 -5.23
C GLY A 121 -12.00 -2.86 -5.86
N ASN A 122 -12.03 -2.90 -7.20
CA ASN A 122 -13.06 -3.62 -7.96
C ASN A 122 -12.62 -5.04 -8.36
N LEU A 123 -11.33 -5.21 -8.57
CA LEU A 123 -10.69 -6.45 -8.98
C LEU A 123 -9.39 -6.61 -8.18
N LEU A 124 -9.18 -7.78 -7.62
CA LEU A 124 -7.93 -8.19 -7.00
C LEU A 124 -7.30 -9.28 -7.86
N LEU A 125 -6.03 -9.08 -8.25
CA LEU A 125 -5.18 -10.16 -8.73
C LEU A 125 -4.30 -10.61 -7.57
N PHE A 126 -4.49 -11.84 -7.12
CA PHE A 126 -3.79 -12.41 -5.98
C PHE A 126 -2.83 -13.51 -6.42
N ALA A 127 -1.59 -13.46 -5.94
CA ALA A 127 -0.63 -14.55 -6.08
C ALA A 127 0.02 -14.89 -4.73
N ALA A 128 0.14 -16.18 -4.45
CA ALA A 128 1.03 -16.68 -3.42
C ALA A 128 2.39 -17.02 -4.04
N LEU A 129 3.45 -16.52 -3.43
CA LEU A 129 4.83 -16.70 -3.87
C LEU A 129 5.57 -17.50 -2.80
N ARG A 130 6.12 -18.66 -3.15
CA ARG A 130 6.94 -19.47 -2.25
C ARG A 130 8.42 -19.27 -2.55
N LYS A 131 9.20 -18.97 -1.51
CA LYS A 131 10.66 -18.83 -1.59
C LYS A 131 11.31 -20.16 -2.01
N GLN A 132 12.18 -20.10 -3.00
CA GLN A 132 12.95 -21.24 -3.49
C GLN A 132 14.33 -21.30 -2.82
N PRO A 133 15.00 -22.47 -2.77
CA PRO A 133 16.34 -22.61 -2.18
C PRO A 133 17.40 -21.70 -2.82
N ASN A 134 17.25 -21.37 -4.10
CA ASN A 134 18.15 -20.48 -4.84
C ASN A 134 17.87 -18.97 -4.59
N GLY A 135 16.96 -18.63 -3.67
CA GLY A 135 16.61 -17.26 -3.32
C GLY A 135 15.60 -16.57 -4.26
N THR A 136 15.11 -17.25 -5.30
CA THR A 136 14.02 -16.78 -6.15
C THR A 136 12.65 -17.12 -5.56
N TRP A 137 11.58 -16.64 -6.18
CA TRP A 137 10.19 -16.90 -5.77
C TRP A 137 9.47 -17.68 -6.86
N ALA A 138 8.62 -18.63 -6.49
CA ALA A 138 7.73 -19.32 -7.42
C ALA A 138 6.27 -19.03 -7.07
N ILE A 139 5.45 -18.75 -8.07
CA ILE A 139 4.00 -18.70 -7.90
C ILE A 139 3.50 -20.12 -7.60
N VAL A 140 2.72 -20.23 -6.53
CA VAL A 140 2.07 -21.45 -6.07
C VAL A 140 0.59 -21.17 -5.85
N GLU A 141 -0.23 -22.22 -5.86
CA GLU A 141 -1.64 -22.09 -5.53
C GLU A 141 -1.81 -21.55 -4.10
N PRO A 142 -2.58 -20.48 -3.89
CA PRO A 142 -2.83 -19.95 -2.56
C PRO A 142 -3.81 -20.86 -1.79
N ALA A 143 -3.54 -21.05 -0.50
CA ALA A 143 -4.47 -21.78 0.36
C ALA A 143 -5.76 -20.97 0.56
N LYS A 144 -6.91 -21.65 0.41
CA LYS A 144 -8.25 -21.05 0.53
C LYS A 144 -8.45 -20.24 1.83
N ALA A 145 -7.96 -20.78 2.96
CA ALA A 145 -8.06 -20.12 4.25
C ALA A 145 -7.33 -18.77 4.30
N ILE A 146 -6.24 -18.58 3.53
CA ILE A 146 -5.56 -17.29 3.42
C ILE A 146 -6.44 -16.28 2.69
N LEU A 147 -7.01 -16.68 1.55
CA LEU A 147 -7.92 -15.84 0.78
C LEU A 147 -9.14 -15.44 1.62
N GLU A 148 -9.72 -16.36 2.38
CA GLU A 148 -10.85 -16.06 3.27
C GLU A 148 -10.50 -14.98 4.31
N ARG A 149 -9.33 -15.06 4.94
CA ARG A 149 -8.83 -14.02 5.87
C ARG A 149 -8.54 -12.69 5.19
N THR A 150 -8.05 -12.73 3.94
CA THR A 150 -7.79 -11.52 3.16
C THR A 150 -9.07 -10.83 2.68
N LEU A 151 -10.11 -11.58 2.36
CA LEU A 151 -11.36 -11.05 1.78
C LEU A 151 -12.43 -10.72 2.81
N LYS A 152 -12.33 -11.28 4.03
CA LYS A 152 -13.30 -11.04 5.10
C LYS A 152 -12.56 -10.57 6.35
N LYS A 153 -13.04 -9.48 6.95
CA LYS A 153 -12.54 -9.03 8.25
C LYS A 153 -12.73 -10.16 9.26
N THR A 154 -11.62 -10.76 9.68
CA THR A 154 -11.62 -11.71 10.78
C THR A 154 -11.58 -10.90 12.07
N SER A 155 -12.51 -11.18 12.97
CA SER A 155 -12.66 -10.49 14.26
C SER A 155 -11.77 -11.13 15.32
#